data_AF-A0A9X1NAK2-F1
#
_entry.id   AF-A0A9X1NAK2-F1
#
_cell.length_a   1.000
_cell.length_b   1.000
_cell.length_c   1.000
_cell.angle_alpha   90.00
_cell.angle_beta   90.00
_cell.angle_gamma   90.00
#
_symmetry.space_group_name_H-M   'P 1'
#
loop_
_entity.id
_entity.type
_entity.pdbx_description
1 polymer ?
#
loop_
_entity_poly.entity_id
_entity_poly.type
_entity_poly.pdbx_seq_one_letter_code
_entity_poly.pdbx_strand_id
1 'polypeptide(L)'
;MADEGKARTRRVKVDYNVDPDAPIFVISVAAELAGMHPQTLRQYDRLGLVTPGRSAGRGRRYSARDVASLREVQRLSQEEGVNLAGIKRILELEYENRALRGQLDQLIDELRLAQAKLRSGGRVFAAGPGGDITAVPPGRRPQRPTTSTALVVWRPSR
;
A
#
# COMPACT_ATOMS: atom_id res chain seq x y z
N MET A 1 -40.23 46.27 7.29
CA MET A 1 -40.70 45.13 6.47
C MET A 1 -39.67 44.93 5.39
N ALA A 2 -39.07 43.73 5.33
CA ALA A 2 -38.02 43.27 4.41
C ALA A 2 -36.65 43.99 4.58
N ASP A 3 -35.48 43.39 4.39
CA ASP A 3 -35.14 42.12 3.76
C ASP A 3 -33.76 41.64 4.27
N GLU A 4 -33.52 40.36 4.06
CA GLU A 4 -32.47 39.49 4.54
C GLU A 4 -31.05 39.84 4.06
N GLY A 5 -30.05 39.50 4.88
CA GLY A 5 -28.65 39.58 4.49
C GLY A 5 -27.71 38.76 5.37
N LYS A 6 -28.16 37.59 5.86
CA LYS A 6 -27.34 36.71 6.70
C LYS A 6 -26.27 36.03 5.83
N ALA A 7 -25.10 36.66 5.76
CA ALA A 7 -23.92 36.13 5.10
C ALA A 7 -23.56 34.75 5.69
N ARG A 8 -23.93 33.70 4.97
CA ARG A 8 -23.57 32.32 5.28
C ARG A 8 -22.12 32.11 4.88
N THR A 9 -21.19 32.29 5.81
CA THR A 9 -19.80 31.84 5.65
C THR A 9 -19.78 30.32 5.55
N ARG A 10 -19.74 29.82 4.31
CA ARG A 10 -19.55 28.40 4.00
C ARG A 10 -18.11 28.05 4.38
N ARG A 11 -17.90 27.47 5.56
CA ARG A 11 -16.59 26.90 5.94
C ARG A 11 -16.29 25.76 4.97
N VAL A 12 -15.41 26.01 4.02
CA VAL A 12 -14.82 24.95 3.19
C VAL A 12 -13.96 24.11 4.12
N LYS A 13 -14.38 22.88 4.41
CA LYS A 13 -13.50 21.88 5.01
C LYS A 13 -12.54 21.45 3.91
N VAL A 14 -11.31 21.92 3.98
CA VAL A 14 -10.23 21.39 3.14
C VAL A 14 -9.73 20.14 3.86
N ASP A 15 -10.06 18.98 3.32
CA ASP A 15 -9.52 17.70 3.77
C ASP A 15 -8.05 17.63 3.30
N TYR A 16 -7.14 18.19 4.10
CA TYR A 16 -5.71 17.97 3.90
C TYR A 16 -5.42 16.51 4.23
N ASN A 17 -5.30 15.68 3.19
CA ASN A 17 -4.63 14.39 3.32
C ASN A 17 -3.13 14.66 3.51
N VAL A 18 -2.74 14.99 4.75
CA VAL A 18 -1.34 15.22 5.09
C VAL A 18 -0.64 13.87 5.04
N ASP A 19 0.35 13.76 4.16
CA ASP A 19 1.24 12.60 4.15
C ASP A 19 1.84 12.42 5.56
N PRO A 20 1.55 11.31 6.26
CA PRO A 20 1.97 11.12 7.65
C PRO A 20 3.50 11.06 7.80
N ASP A 21 4.23 10.81 6.72
CA ASP A 21 5.69 10.79 6.67
C ASP A 21 6.29 12.17 6.34
N ALA A 22 5.47 13.19 6.02
CA ALA A 22 5.96 14.53 5.72
C ALA A 22 6.54 15.23 6.96
N PRO A 23 7.82 15.65 6.96
CA PRO A 23 8.47 16.26 8.11
C PRO A 23 8.11 17.75 8.23
N ILE A 24 6.99 18.04 8.89
CA ILE A 24 6.39 19.39 8.99
C ILE A 24 6.57 20.00 10.39
N PHE A 25 6.61 19.17 11.44
CA PHE A 25 6.58 19.64 12.83
C PHE A 25 7.97 20.03 13.34
N VAL A 26 8.09 21.19 13.98
CA VAL A 26 9.31 21.58 14.71
C VAL A 26 9.36 20.89 16.07
N ILE A 27 10.54 20.86 16.70
CA ILE A 27 10.75 20.16 17.97
C ILE A 27 9.78 20.57 19.10
N SER A 28 9.43 21.85 19.19
CA SER A 28 8.49 22.34 20.21
C SER A 28 7.09 21.77 20.01
N VAL A 29 6.60 21.81 18.77
CA VAL A 29 5.27 21.28 18.40
C VAL A 29 5.26 19.75 18.53
N ALA A 30 6.32 19.08 18.11
CA ALA A 30 6.43 17.63 18.26
C ALA A 30 6.42 17.20 19.74
N ALA A 31 7.13 17.93 20.60
CA ALA A 31 7.15 17.67 22.04
C ALA A 31 5.77 17.85 22.68
N GLU A 32 5.05 18.92 22.31
CA GLU A 32 3.68 19.18 22.77
C GLU A 32 2.71 18.08 22.31
N LEU A 33 2.74 17.72 21.02
CA LEU A 33 1.89 16.66 20.47
C LEU A 33 2.20 15.28 21.05
N ALA A 34 3.46 15.04 21.41
CA ALA A 34 3.88 13.79 22.05
C ALA A 34 3.65 13.79 23.57
N GLY A 35 3.30 14.92 24.18
CA GLY A 35 3.08 15.02 25.64
C GLY A 35 4.37 14.92 26.46
N MET A 36 5.50 15.40 25.92
CA MET A 36 6.81 15.34 26.59
C MET A 36 7.53 16.69 26.59
N HIS A 37 8.52 16.84 27.47
CA HIS A 37 9.33 18.05 27.52
C HIS A 37 10.29 18.11 26.31
N PRO A 38 10.50 19.30 25.69
CA PRO A 38 11.41 19.43 24.54
C PRO A 38 12.84 18.91 24.82
N GLN A 39 13.32 19.01 26.06
CA GLN A 39 14.64 18.47 26.44
C GLN A 39 14.68 16.93 26.39
N THR A 40 13.60 16.26 26.80
CA THR A 40 13.47 14.80 26.72
C THR A 40 13.42 14.36 25.25
N LEU A 41 12.67 15.08 24.42
CA LEU A 41 12.64 14.83 22.98
C LEU A 41 14.05 14.96 22.36
N ARG A 42 14.84 15.98 22.74
CA ARG A 42 16.24 16.11 22.31
C ARG A 42 17.12 14.96 22.78
N GLN A 43 16.86 14.38 23.94
CA GLN A 43 17.58 13.21 24.42
C GLN A 43 17.25 11.99 23.56
N TYR A 44 15.97 11.73 23.29
CA TYR A 44 15.52 10.61 22.47
C TYR A 44 16.03 10.71 21.02
N ASP A 45 16.00 11.91 20.47
CA ASP A 45 16.55 12.23 19.15
C ASP A 45 18.07 12.01 19.08
N ARG A 46 18.82 12.37 20.14
CA ARG A 46 20.26 12.06 20.23
C ARG A 46 20.56 10.57 20.33
N LEU A 47 19.67 9.80 20.96
CA LEU A 47 19.78 8.34 21.04
C LEU A 47 19.41 7.65 19.71
N GLY A 48 18.84 8.41 18.77
CA GLY A 48 18.41 7.92 17.46
C GLY A 48 17.12 7.12 17.52
N LEU A 49 16.22 7.42 18.47
CA LEU A 49 14.89 6.79 18.55
C LEU A 49 13.94 7.26 17.45
N VAL A 50 14.24 8.42 16.86
CA VAL A 50 13.53 8.99 15.71
C VAL A 50 14.57 9.64 14.80
N THR A 51 14.35 9.57 13.50
CA THR A 51 15.23 10.18 12.50
C THR A 51 14.49 11.36 11.87
N PRO A 52 14.58 12.58 12.45
CA PRO A 52 13.87 13.72 11.90
C PRO A 52 14.40 14.05 10.50
N GLY A 53 13.47 14.34 9.58
CA GLY A 53 13.80 14.89 8.27
C GLY A 53 14.57 16.20 8.43
N ARG A 54 15.71 16.33 7.72
CA ARG A 54 16.43 17.60 7.66
C ARG A 54 15.76 18.50 6.62
N SER A 55 15.26 19.66 7.04
CA SER A 55 14.90 20.71 6.08
C SER A 55 16.10 21.59 5.77
N ALA A 56 16.29 21.93 4.49
CA ALA A 56 17.30 22.87 4.02
C ALA A 56 17.31 24.16 4.87
N GLY A 57 18.30 24.28 5.74
CA GLY A 57 18.58 25.49 6.52
C GLY A 57 17.70 25.77 7.76
N ARG A 58 16.64 25.01 8.04
CA ARG A 58 15.64 25.37 9.07
C ARG A 58 15.51 24.43 10.27
N GLY A 59 16.45 23.50 10.43
CA GLY A 59 16.51 22.58 11.57
C GLY A 59 15.78 21.25 11.36
N ARG A 60 15.74 20.46 12.44
CA ARG A 60 15.11 19.13 12.49
C ARG A 60 13.59 19.30 12.41
N ARG A 61 12.95 18.55 11.50
CA ARG A 61 11.49 18.44 11.44
C ARG A 61 11.04 17.01 11.63
N TYR A 62 9.97 16.85 12.39
CA TYR A 62 9.32 15.60 12.72
C TYR A 62 8.07 15.46 11.85
N SER A 63 7.80 14.23 11.43
CA SER A 63 6.56 13.84 10.77
C SER A 63 5.48 13.50 11.80
N ALA A 64 4.24 13.32 11.36
CA ALA A 64 3.16 12.86 12.24
C ALA A 64 3.48 11.46 12.80
N ARG A 65 4.15 10.63 11.99
CA ARG A 65 4.60 9.29 12.38
C ARG A 65 5.69 9.33 13.44
N ASP A 66 6.65 10.23 13.33
CA ASP A 66 7.69 10.42 14.36
C ASP A 66 7.06 10.76 15.71
N VAL A 67 6.05 11.64 15.72
CA VAL A 67 5.31 12.00 16.93
C VAL A 67 4.58 10.79 17.52
N ALA A 68 3.95 9.96 16.70
CA ALA A 68 3.31 8.73 17.16
C ALA A 68 4.32 7.75 17.77
N SER A 69 5.47 7.55 17.12
CA SER A 69 6.56 6.72 17.66
C SER A 69 7.10 7.27 18.98
N LEU A 70 7.23 8.58 19.13
CA LEU A 70 7.67 9.21 20.38
C LEU A 70 6.70 8.99 21.55
N ARG A 71 5.38 9.01 21.28
CA ARG A 71 4.36 8.68 22.28
C ARG A 71 4.48 7.23 22.72
N GLU A 72 4.71 6.34 21.78
CA GLU A 72 4.87 4.92 22.08
C GLU A 72 6.15 4.64 22.87
N VAL A 73 7.26 5.30 22.51
CA VAL A 73 8.51 5.27 23.28
C VAL A 73 8.26 5.72 24.73
N GLN A 74 7.53 6.83 24.91
CA GLN A 74 7.22 7.35 26.23
C GLN A 74 6.39 6.36 27.04
N ARG A 75 5.36 5.76 26.42
CA ARG A 75 4.51 4.74 27.03
C ARG A 75 5.32 3.52 27.48
N LEU A 76 6.12 2.93 26.58
CA LEU A 76 6.99 1.79 26.87
C LEU A 76 8.04 2.09 27.95
N SER A 77 8.58 3.32 27.95
CA SER A 77 9.56 3.73 28.94
C SER A 77 8.96 3.98 30.33
N GLN A 78 7.75 4.56 30.41
CA GLN A 78 7.13 4.96 31.69
C GLN A 78 6.28 3.85 32.31
N GLU A 79 5.53 3.10 31.50
CA GLU A 79 4.60 2.07 31.98
C GLU A 79 5.27 0.70 32.12
N GLU A 80 6.11 0.34 31.14
CA GLU A 80 6.71 -1.00 31.05
C GLU A 80 8.18 -1.03 31.52
N GLY A 81 8.77 0.12 31.84
CA GLY A 81 10.15 0.24 32.34
C GLY A 81 11.21 -0.20 31.33
N VAL A 82 10.87 -0.24 30.04
CA VAL A 82 11.78 -0.73 29.00
C VAL A 82 12.93 0.26 28.80
N ASN A 83 14.15 -0.26 28.74
CA ASN A 83 15.33 0.54 28.44
C ASN A 83 15.23 1.15 27.03
N LEU A 84 15.63 2.41 26.87
CA LEU A 84 15.67 3.13 25.60
C LEU A 84 16.42 2.37 24.49
N ALA A 85 17.47 1.61 24.84
CA ALA A 85 18.16 0.75 23.89
C ALA A 85 17.27 -0.40 23.35
N GLY A 86 16.44 -0.98 24.23
CA GLY A 86 15.45 -1.99 23.85
C GLY A 86 14.35 -1.40 22.98
N ILE A 87 13.82 -0.24 23.36
CA ILE A 87 12.81 0.48 22.58
C ILE A 87 13.35 0.81 21.18
N LYS A 88 14.59 1.27 21.08
CA LYS A 88 15.25 1.52 19.78
C LYS A 88 15.24 0.26 18.92
N ARG A 89 15.65 -0.88 19.49
CA ARG A 89 15.71 -2.15 18.74
C ARG A 89 14.33 -2.61 18.28
N ILE A 90 13.30 -2.44 19.12
CA ILE A 90 11.91 -2.74 18.76
C ILE A 90 11.47 -1.88 17.57
N LEU A 91 11.69 -0.57 17.62
CA LEU A 91 11.31 0.34 16.54
C LEU A 91 12.03 0.03 15.22
N GLU A 92 13.33 -0.30 15.28
CA GLU A 92 14.09 -0.75 14.11
C GLU A 92 13.48 -2.02 13.51
N LEU A 93 13.17 -3.02 14.34
CA LEU A 93 12.54 -4.26 13.91
C LEU A 93 11.16 -4.04 13.30
N GLU A 94 10.34 -3.14 13.87
CA GLU A 94 9.05 -2.77 13.30
C GLU A 94 9.20 -2.08 11.94
N TYR A 95 10.19 -1.20 11.80
CA TYR A 95 10.48 -0.55 10.52
C TYR A 95 10.89 -1.58 9.46
N GLU A 96 11.83 -2.47 9.79
CA GLU A 96 12.26 -3.58 8.94
C GLU A 96 11.06 -4.47 8.57
N ASN A 97 10.21 -4.82 9.53
CA ASN A 97 9.04 -5.66 9.29
C ASN A 97 8.04 -4.99 8.34
N ARG A 98 7.79 -3.69 8.50
CA ARG A 98 6.95 -2.93 7.57
C ARG A 98 7.54 -2.87 6.17
N ALA A 99 8.85 -2.65 6.05
CA ALA A 99 9.54 -2.64 4.75
C ALA A 99 9.44 -4.01 4.07
N LEU A 100 9.67 -5.10 4.81
CA LEU A 100 9.54 -6.47 4.32
C LEU A 100 8.11 -6.79 3.88
N ARG A 101 7.10 -6.38 4.66
CA ARG A 101 5.68 -6.52 4.26
C ARG A 101 5.38 -5.77 2.97
N GLY A 102 5.86 -4.54 2.84
CA GLY A 102 5.71 -3.77 1.60
C GLY A 102 6.36 -4.44 0.38
N GLN A 103 7.54 -5.04 0.56
CA GLN A 103 8.18 -5.84 -0.49
C GLN A 103 7.37 -7.09 -0.83
N LEU A 104 6.84 -7.81 0.16
CA LEU A 104 5.97 -8.95 -0.08
C LEU A 104 4.72 -8.57 -0.89
N ASP A 105 4.08 -7.45 -0.55
CA ASP A 105 2.93 -6.95 -1.29
C ASP A 105 3.28 -6.65 -2.75
N GLN A 106 4.42 -5.98 -3.00
CA GLN A 106 4.93 -5.73 -4.34
C GLN A 106 5.17 -7.02 -5.14
N LEU A 107 5.85 -8.01 -4.54
CA LEU A 107 6.12 -9.30 -5.18
C LEU A 107 4.82 -10.07 -5.47
N ILE A 108 3.84 -10.03 -4.55
CA ILE A 108 2.53 -10.65 -4.75
C ILE A 108 1.83 -10.02 -5.94
N ASP A 109 1.86 -8.70 -6.07
CA ASP A 109 1.25 -7.99 -7.19
C ASP A 109 1.97 -8.27 -8.52
N GLU A 110 3.30 -8.34 -8.52
CA GLU A 110 4.07 -8.77 -9.70
C GLU A 110 3.71 -10.19 -10.13
N LEU A 111 3.62 -11.14 -9.19
CA LEU A 111 3.21 -12.51 -9.48
C LEU A 111 1.79 -12.59 -10.03
N ARG A 112 0.86 -11.81 -9.48
CA ARG A 112 -0.52 -11.73 -9.99
C ARG A 112 -0.54 -11.24 -11.44
N LEU A 113 0.23 -10.21 -11.76
CA LEU A 113 0.34 -9.68 -13.13
C LEU A 113 0.97 -10.70 -14.08
N ALA A 114 2.02 -11.40 -13.66
CA ALA A 114 2.67 -12.45 -14.45
C ALA A 114 1.73 -13.63 -14.72
N GLN A 115 1.00 -14.09 -13.70
CA GLN A 115 -0.02 -15.13 -13.84
C GLN A 115 -1.15 -14.69 -14.76
N ALA A 116 -1.62 -13.45 -14.66
CA ALA A 116 -2.63 -12.90 -15.56
C ALA A 116 -2.14 -12.92 -17.02
N LYS A 117 -0.89 -12.50 -17.27
CA LYS A 117 -0.26 -12.54 -18.60
C LYS A 117 -0.20 -13.96 -19.16
N LEU A 118 0.21 -14.94 -18.35
CA LEU A 118 0.23 -16.36 -18.75
C LEU A 118 -1.18 -16.89 -19.04
N ARG A 119 -2.20 -16.52 -18.25
CA ARG A 119 -3.59 -16.92 -18.49
C ARG A 119 -4.19 -16.24 -19.74
N SER A 120 -3.77 -15.03 -20.07
CA SER A 120 -4.13 -14.34 -21.32
C SER A 120 -3.31 -14.82 -22.52
N GLY A 121 -2.16 -15.47 -22.27
CA GLY A 121 -1.25 -16.04 -23.25
C GLY A 121 -1.85 -17.26 -23.93
N GLY A 122 -2.72 -17.01 -24.90
CA GLY A 122 -2.98 -17.91 -26.02
C GLY A 122 -3.82 -19.14 -25.70
N ARG A 123 -5.11 -18.98 -25.46
CA ARG A 123 -6.06 -20.05 -25.81
C ARG A 123 -6.00 -20.20 -27.32
N VAL A 124 -5.50 -21.34 -27.81
CA VAL A 124 -5.54 -21.67 -29.24
C VAL A 124 -6.92 -22.26 -29.52
N PHE A 125 -7.64 -21.66 -30.45
CA PHE A 125 -8.92 -22.18 -30.90
C PHE A 125 -8.65 -23.24 -31.97
N ALA A 126 -9.04 -24.49 -31.70
CA ALA A 126 -9.01 -25.54 -32.69
C ALA A 126 -10.38 -25.63 -33.36
N ALA A 127 -10.40 -25.55 -34.69
CA ALA A 127 -11.59 -25.81 -35.50
C ALA A 127 -11.69 -27.31 -35.77
N GLY A 128 -12.81 -27.92 -35.38
CA GLY A 128 -13.11 -29.30 -35.72
C GLY A 128 -13.60 -29.43 -37.16
N PRO A 129 -13.53 -30.64 -37.76
CA PRO A 129 -14.02 -30.91 -39.12
C PRO A 129 -15.52 -30.64 -39.31
N GLY A 130 -16.29 -30.58 -38.21
CA GLY A 130 -17.71 -30.25 -38.19
C GLY A 130 -18.03 -28.76 -37.97
N GLY A 131 -17.02 -27.89 -37.93
CA GLY A 131 -17.19 -26.45 -37.71
C GLY A 131 -17.32 -26.03 -36.24
N ASP A 132 -17.16 -26.95 -35.28
CA ASP A 132 -17.13 -26.65 -33.86
C ASP A 132 -15.81 -25.96 -33.45
N ILE A 133 -15.91 -24.99 -32.55
CA ILE A 133 -14.76 -24.24 -32.02
C ILE A 133 -14.55 -24.64 -30.57
N THR A 134 -13.40 -25.26 -30.28
CA THR A 134 -13.00 -25.61 -28.91
C THR A 134 -11.75 -24.83 -28.50
N ALA A 135 -11.80 -24.22 -27.31
CA ALA A 135 -10.65 -23.53 -26.73
C ALA A 135 -9.72 -24.57 -26.10
N VAL A 136 -8.50 -24.69 -26.63
CA VAL A 136 -7.51 -25.66 -26.15
C VAL A 136 -6.34 -24.92 -25.50
N PRO A 137 -5.82 -25.37 -24.35
CA PRO A 137 -4.57 -24.85 -23.81
C PRO A 137 -3.41 -25.08 -24.79
N PRO A 138 -2.45 -24.14 -24.88
CA PRO A 138 -1.26 -24.34 -25.70
C PRO A 138 -0.51 -25.61 -25.29
N GLY A 139 -0.04 -26.39 -26.27
CA GLY A 139 0.68 -27.65 -26.04
C GLY A 139 -0.19 -28.89 -25.83
N ARG A 140 -1.52 -28.77 -25.79
CA ARG A 140 -2.44 -29.93 -25.70
C ARG A 140 -3.06 -30.20 -27.07
N ARG A 141 -2.95 -31.45 -27.56
CA ARG A 141 -3.62 -31.88 -28.80
C ARG A 141 -5.13 -32.00 -28.55
N PRO A 142 -6.01 -31.44 -29.40
CA PRO A 142 -7.45 -31.65 -29.27
C PRO A 142 -7.76 -33.15 -29.32
N GLN A 143 -8.51 -33.63 -28.33
CA GLN A 143 -9.02 -35.01 -28.30
C GLN A 143 -10.10 -35.12 -29.38
N ARG A 144 -9.95 -36.08 -30.29
CA ARG A 144 -10.91 -36.32 -31.36
C ARG A 144 -12.19 -36.88 -30.71
N PRO A 145 -13.34 -36.18 -30.72
CA PRO A 145 -14.57 -36.80 -30.22
C PRO A 145 -14.86 -38.01 -31.09
N THR A 146 -14.96 -39.18 -30.46
CA THR A 146 -15.34 -40.44 -31.12
C THR A 146 -16.84 -40.38 -31.37
N THR A 147 -17.27 -39.81 -32.50
CA THR A 147 -18.67 -39.94 -32.92
C THR A 147 -18.80 -40.01 -34.43
N SER A 148 -19.13 -41.22 -34.88
CA SER A 148 -19.80 -41.65 -36.12
C SER A 148 -19.47 -40.91 -37.42
N THR A 149 -18.77 -41.62 -38.30
CA THR A 149 -18.56 -41.29 -39.71
C THR A 149 -19.86 -41.44 -40.51
N ALA A 150 -20.77 -40.47 -40.43
CA ALA A 150 -21.93 -40.40 -41.34
C ALA A 150 -21.62 -39.43 -42.48
N LEU A 151 -21.36 -39.97 -43.68
CA LEU A 151 -21.23 -39.22 -44.93
C LEU A 151 -22.63 -38.78 -45.39
N VAL A 152 -22.88 -37.48 -45.47
CA VAL A 152 -24.08 -36.93 -46.15
C VAL A 152 -23.67 -36.46 -47.54
N VAL A 153 -24.25 -37.09 -48.57
CA VAL A 153 -24.09 -36.70 -49.98
C VAL A 153 -24.92 -35.45 -50.23
N TRP A 154 -24.24 -34.32 -50.43
CA TRP A 154 -24.88 -33.06 -50.79
C TRP A 154 -25.31 -33.06 -52.27
N ARG A 155 -26.56 -32.69 -52.55
CA ARG A 155 -27.09 -32.46 -53.92
C ARG A 155 -27.61 -31.03 -54.03
N PRO A 156 -27.06 -30.20 -54.92
CA PRO A 156 -27.62 -28.89 -55.22
C PRO A 156 -28.85 -29.00 -56.12
N SER A 157 -29.96 -28.36 -55.74
CA SER A 157 -31.08 -28.08 -56.63
C SER A 157 -30.78 -26.85 -57.49
N ARG A 158 -31.03 -26.96 -58.80
CA ARG A 158 -31.04 -25.84 -59.76
C ARG A 158 -32.29 -25.00 -59.60
#